data_AF-A0A7S0ZUY4-F1
#
_entry.id   AF-A0A7S0ZUY4-F1
#
_cell.length_a   1.000
_cell.length_b   1.000
_cell.length_c   1.000
_cell.angle_alpha   90.00
_cell.angle_beta   90.00
_cell.angle_gamma   90.00
#
_symmetry.space_group_name_H-M   'P 1'
#
loop_
_entity.id
_entity.type
_entity.pdbx_description
1 polymer ?
#
loop_
_entity_poly.entity_id
_entity_poly.type
_entity_poly.pdbx_seq_one_letter_code
_entity_poly.pdbx_strand_id
1 'polypeptide(L)'
;MAQGISNHFAEQFGLRSLQISVMQQKDDYDYLFKIVLIGDSGVGKSNLLSRFTRDEFTLESKSTIGVEFATKSVTTNNKVIKAQIWDTAGQERYRAITGAYYRGSVGALLVYDISKRSTFDSLERWLQELRDHADPNIVIMLVGNKSDLKHLRATTQEETLAFAERHGIACIETSALESTNVEAAFMRLLGEIYSLMSQRTICDTNDPTVTLENRKQPGHEEPHRGGGCC
;
A
#
# COMPACT_ATOMS: atom_id res chain seq x y z
N MET A 1 33.36 43.19 34.06
CA MET A 1 34.79 42.87 33.88
C MET A 1 34.94 41.36 34.04
N ALA A 2 35.49 40.58 33.15
CA ALA A 2 35.69 40.67 31.71
C ALA A 2 35.78 39.20 31.30
N GLN A 3 34.99 38.80 30.31
CA GLN A 3 35.24 37.60 29.54
C GLN A 3 36.63 37.71 28.91
N GLY A 4 37.41 36.64 28.96
CA GLY A 4 38.72 36.64 28.34
C GLY A 4 39.31 35.26 28.34
N ILE A 5 39.58 34.75 27.14
CA ILE A 5 40.27 33.50 26.82
C ILE A 5 39.33 32.34 26.50
N SER A 6 38.58 32.50 25.40
CA SER A 6 38.46 31.43 24.38
C SER A 6 37.97 31.95 23.03
N ASN A 7 38.37 33.17 22.65
CA ASN A 7 38.01 33.79 21.36
C ASN A 7 39.26 34.19 20.56
N HIS A 8 40.21 33.27 20.41
CA HIS A 8 41.33 33.54 19.50
C HIS A 8 41.80 32.35 18.66
N PHE A 9 40.92 31.36 18.44
CA PHE A 9 41.20 30.27 17.51
C PHE A 9 40.07 29.98 16.50
N ALA A 10 38.95 30.73 16.57
CA ALA A 10 37.77 30.47 15.74
C ALA A 10 37.49 31.55 14.66
N GLU A 11 38.40 32.52 14.46
CA GLU A 11 38.20 33.60 13.47
C GLU A 11 38.95 33.40 12.14
N GLN A 12 39.69 32.30 11.95
CA GLN A 12 40.48 32.10 10.73
C GLN A 12 39.83 31.20 9.66
N PHE A 13 38.64 30.64 9.90
CA PHE A 13 37.87 29.91 8.90
C PHE A 13 36.46 30.50 8.80
N GLY A 14 36.27 31.41 7.84
CA GLY A 14 35.02 32.13 7.61
C GLY A 14 33.84 31.23 7.27
N LEU A 15 33.11 30.78 8.27
CA LEU A 15 31.80 30.16 8.15
C LEU A 15 30.73 31.11 8.70
N ARG A 16 30.42 32.15 7.91
CA ARG A 16 29.19 32.93 8.13
C ARG A 16 28.01 32.11 7.64
N SER A 17 27.10 31.81 8.58
CA SER A 17 25.67 31.56 8.35
C SER A 17 25.34 30.55 7.25
N LEU A 18 25.36 29.26 7.58
CA LEU A 18 24.35 28.36 7.00
C LEU A 18 23.00 28.74 7.61
N GLN A 19 22.26 29.60 6.92
CA GLN A 19 20.80 29.51 6.99
C GLN A 19 20.46 28.09 6.55
N ILE A 20 20.05 27.26 7.50
CA ILE A 20 19.33 26.03 7.20
C ILE A 20 18.01 26.49 6.59
N SER A 21 17.99 26.69 5.28
CA SER A 21 16.75 26.59 4.52
C SER A 21 16.27 25.17 4.74
N VAL A 22 15.33 25.02 5.68
CA VAL A 22 14.45 23.86 5.72
C VAL A 22 13.67 23.91 4.41
N MET A 23 14.25 23.33 3.35
CA MET A 23 13.52 23.00 2.15
C MET A 23 12.49 21.95 2.56
N GLN A 24 11.28 22.41 2.89
CA GLN A 24 10.11 21.55 2.72
C GLN A 24 10.11 21.14 1.25
N GLN A 25 10.54 19.92 0.96
CA GLN A 25 10.22 19.29 -0.31
C GLN A 25 8.69 19.24 -0.34
N LYS A 26 8.09 20.15 -1.11
CA LYS A 26 6.69 20.06 -1.49
C LYS A 26 6.62 18.76 -2.28
N ASP A 27 6.04 17.74 -1.68
CA ASP A 27 5.85 16.45 -2.32
C ASP A 27 5.20 16.68 -3.70
N ASP A 28 5.86 16.23 -4.77
CA ASP A 28 5.42 16.40 -6.18
C ASP A 28 4.18 15.53 -6.53
N TYR A 29 3.34 15.20 -5.54
CA TYR A 29 2.15 14.37 -5.71
C TYR A 29 0.94 14.95 -4.98
N ASP A 30 -0.24 14.78 -5.58
CA ASP A 30 -1.51 15.18 -4.99
C ASP A 30 -2.05 14.11 -4.01
N TYR A 31 -1.79 12.84 -4.29
CA TYR A 31 -2.30 11.71 -3.49
C TYR A 31 -1.22 10.65 -3.24
N LEU A 32 -1.25 10.05 -2.06
CA LEU A 32 -0.42 8.90 -1.68
C LEU A 32 -1.30 7.69 -1.37
N PHE A 33 -1.25 6.66 -2.20
CA PHE A 33 -2.06 5.45 -2.01
C PHE A 33 -1.20 4.27 -1.63
N LYS A 34 -1.48 3.69 -0.46
CA LYS A 34 -0.89 2.43 -0.03
C LYS A 34 -1.73 1.25 -0.54
N ILE A 35 -1.11 0.36 -1.31
CA ILE A 35 -1.73 -0.84 -1.90
C ILE A 35 -0.97 -2.08 -1.44
N VAL A 36 -1.68 -3.17 -1.18
CA VAL A 36 -1.10 -4.48 -0.88
C VAL A 36 -1.43 -5.52 -1.94
N LEU A 37 -0.47 -6.38 -2.26
CA LEU A 37 -0.69 -7.58 -3.07
C LEU A 37 -0.81 -8.79 -2.14
N ILE A 38 -1.92 -9.54 -2.27
CA ILE A 38 -2.21 -10.72 -1.43
C ILE A 38 -2.59 -11.92 -2.29
N GLY A 39 -2.43 -13.12 -1.75
CA GLY A 39 -2.67 -14.39 -2.45
C GLY A 39 -1.58 -15.42 -2.17
N ASP A 40 -1.81 -16.65 -2.62
CA ASP A 40 -0.90 -17.78 -2.35
C ASP A 40 0.51 -17.57 -2.92
N SER A 41 1.47 -18.34 -2.41
CA SER A 41 2.83 -18.37 -2.96
C SER A 41 2.83 -18.84 -4.43
N GLY A 42 3.63 -18.20 -5.27
CA GLY A 42 3.79 -18.60 -6.67
C GLY A 42 2.66 -18.21 -7.63
N VAL A 43 1.64 -17.48 -7.18
CA VAL A 43 0.58 -16.93 -8.07
C VAL A 43 1.09 -15.82 -9.00
N GLY A 44 2.23 -15.20 -8.66
CA GLY A 44 2.92 -14.21 -9.51
C GLY A 44 2.81 -12.75 -9.05
N LYS A 45 2.52 -12.49 -7.78
CA LYS A 45 2.44 -11.13 -7.20
C LYS A 45 3.70 -10.29 -7.45
N SER A 46 4.88 -10.83 -7.16
CA SER A 46 6.17 -10.14 -7.37
C SER A 46 6.45 -9.84 -8.84
N ASN A 47 6.01 -10.73 -9.75
CA ASN A 47 6.11 -10.52 -11.19
C ASN A 47 5.11 -9.47 -11.68
N LEU A 48 3.89 -9.41 -11.13
CA LEU A 48 2.95 -8.32 -11.41
C LEU A 48 3.50 -6.97 -10.92
N LEU A 49 4.09 -6.93 -9.71
CA LEU A 49 4.74 -5.74 -9.18
C LEU A 49 5.87 -5.27 -10.09
N SER A 50 6.82 -6.16 -10.38
CA SER A 50 7.98 -5.87 -11.22
C SER A 50 7.57 -5.44 -12.63
N ARG A 51 6.56 -6.10 -13.21
CA ARG A 51 6.03 -5.73 -14.52
C ARG A 51 5.40 -4.35 -14.50
N PHE A 52 4.63 -4.02 -13.46
CA PHE A 52 4.04 -2.69 -13.35
C PHE A 52 5.08 -1.59 -13.10
N THR A 53 6.09 -1.83 -12.27
CA THR A 53 7.03 -0.77 -11.83
C THR A 53 8.26 -0.62 -12.70
N ARG A 54 8.75 -1.71 -13.28
CA ARG A 54 10.04 -1.79 -13.99
C ARG A 54 9.91 -2.34 -15.42
N ASP A 55 8.72 -2.80 -15.81
CA ASP A 55 8.49 -3.57 -17.04
C ASP A 55 9.40 -4.81 -17.14
N GLU A 56 9.63 -5.47 -16.00
CA GLU A 56 10.48 -6.65 -15.88
C GLU A 56 9.68 -7.90 -15.52
N PHE A 57 10.16 -9.06 -15.98
CA PHE A 57 9.64 -10.38 -15.61
C PHE A 57 10.77 -11.36 -15.39
N THR A 58 10.66 -12.17 -14.33
CA THR A 58 11.62 -13.22 -14.01
C THR A 58 10.89 -14.56 -13.96
N LEU A 59 11.28 -15.48 -14.86
CA LEU A 59 10.70 -16.82 -14.95
C LEU A 59 11.02 -17.66 -13.70
N GLU A 60 12.26 -17.58 -13.21
CA GLU A 60 12.72 -18.25 -11.99
C GLU A 60 12.50 -17.38 -10.75
N SER A 61 11.30 -16.82 -10.59
CA SER A 61 10.99 -16.04 -9.38
C SER A 61 11.05 -16.96 -8.15
N LYS A 62 12.13 -16.84 -7.35
CA LYS A 62 12.24 -17.51 -6.06
C LYS A 62 11.09 -17.08 -5.16
N SER A 63 10.71 -17.93 -4.20
CA SER A 63 9.72 -17.54 -3.19
C SER A 63 10.18 -16.24 -2.51
N THR A 64 9.30 -15.24 -2.48
CA THR A 64 9.57 -13.95 -1.82
C THR A 64 9.85 -14.21 -0.34
N ILE A 65 11.05 -13.84 0.10
CA ILE A 65 11.43 -13.89 1.51
C ILE A 65 11.12 -12.52 2.09
N GLY A 66 10.06 -12.42 2.90
CA GLY A 66 9.63 -11.16 3.50
C GLY A 66 8.68 -10.34 2.63
N VAL A 67 8.86 -9.03 2.60
CA VAL A 67 7.96 -8.09 1.91
C VAL A 67 8.78 -7.18 1.00
N GLU A 68 8.41 -7.12 -0.28
CA GLU A 68 9.00 -6.17 -1.23
C GLU A 68 8.13 -4.91 -1.30
N PHE A 69 8.80 -3.76 -1.35
CA PHE A 69 8.15 -2.45 -1.44
C PHE A 69 8.61 -1.75 -2.72
N ALA A 70 7.67 -1.24 -3.50
CA ALA A 70 7.96 -0.38 -4.64
C ALA A 70 7.04 0.83 -4.65
N THR A 71 7.49 1.90 -5.30
CA THR A 71 6.71 3.12 -5.51
C THR A 71 6.62 3.42 -7.00
N LYS A 72 5.43 3.78 -7.47
CA LYS A 72 5.22 4.29 -8.83
C LYS A 72 4.32 5.52 -8.80
N SER A 73 4.76 6.61 -9.42
CA SER A 73 3.92 7.78 -9.65
C SER A 73 3.15 7.60 -10.96
N VAL A 74 1.85 7.80 -10.92
CA VAL A 74 0.98 7.80 -12.10
C VAL A 74 0.18 9.09 -12.13
N THR A 75 -0.14 9.57 -13.33
CA THR A 75 -0.99 10.76 -13.50
C THR A 75 -2.38 10.32 -13.94
N THR A 76 -3.42 10.78 -13.24
CA THR A 76 -4.83 10.50 -13.59
C THR A 76 -5.64 11.76 -13.28
N ASN A 77 -6.49 12.21 -14.22
CA ASN A 77 -7.30 13.42 -14.07
C ASN A 77 -6.50 14.68 -13.67
N ASN A 78 -5.33 14.89 -14.28
CA ASN A 78 -4.40 15.98 -13.95
C ASN A 78 -3.90 15.98 -12.49
N LYS A 79 -4.07 14.86 -11.78
CA LYS A 79 -3.56 14.63 -10.44
C LYS A 79 -2.45 13.60 -10.46
N VAL A 80 -1.39 13.85 -9.72
CA VAL A 80 -0.26 12.93 -9.57
C VAL A 80 -0.53 12.05 -8.35
N ILE A 81 -0.69 10.76 -8.58
CA ILE A 81 -0.90 9.75 -7.55
C ILE A 81 0.40 8.99 -7.37
N LYS A 82 0.97 9.03 -6.17
CA LYS A 82 2.09 8.20 -5.76
C LYS A 82 1.55 6.91 -5.15
N ALA A 83 1.67 5.81 -5.88
CA ALA A 83 1.28 4.48 -5.40
C ALA A 83 2.45 3.82 -4.66
N GLN A 84 2.21 3.43 -3.41
CA GLN A 84 3.10 2.62 -2.57
C GLN A 84 2.59 1.19 -2.54
N ILE A 85 3.29 0.28 -3.21
CA ILE A 85 2.82 -1.08 -3.42
C ILE A 85 3.67 -2.04 -2.60
N TRP A 86 2.99 -2.83 -1.78
CA TRP A 86 3.58 -3.81 -0.88
C TRP A 86 3.29 -5.21 -1.42
N ASP A 87 4.32 -5.89 -1.92
CA ASP A 87 4.25 -7.30 -2.27
C ASP A 87 4.54 -8.15 -1.04
N THR A 88 3.51 -8.85 -0.55
CA THR A 88 3.62 -9.69 0.63
C THR A 88 4.05 -11.11 0.22
N ALA A 89 4.94 -11.73 1.00
CA ALA A 89 5.22 -13.15 0.82
C ALA A 89 3.91 -13.95 0.95
N GLY A 90 3.60 -14.74 -0.08
CA GLY A 90 2.43 -15.64 -0.08
C GLY A 90 2.59 -16.88 0.80
N GLN A 91 3.52 -16.86 1.77
CA GLN A 91 3.71 -17.97 2.70
C GLN A 91 2.92 -17.71 3.99
N GLU A 92 2.01 -18.64 4.28
CA GLU A 92 1.25 -18.70 5.53
C GLU A 92 2.10 -18.68 6.80
N ARG A 93 3.41 -19.00 6.72
CA ARG A 93 4.34 -19.00 7.86
C ARG A 93 4.58 -17.62 8.49
N TYR A 94 4.29 -16.52 7.77
CA TYR A 94 4.52 -15.15 8.26
C TYR A 94 3.24 -14.41 8.70
N ARG A 95 2.11 -15.12 8.79
CA ARG A 95 0.78 -14.56 9.14
C ARG A 95 0.73 -13.71 10.40
N ALA A 96 1.54 -14.02 11.42
CA ALA A 96 1.62 -13.23 12.65
C ALA A 96 2.13 -11.79 12.43
N ILE A 97 2.84 -11.53 11.32
CA ILE A 97 3.41 -10.22 10.96
C ILE A 97 2.51 -9.51 9.93
N THR A 98 1.68 -10.25 9.19
CA THR A 98 0.93 -9.77 8.03
C THR A 98 -0.09 -8.67 8.36
N GLY A 99 -0.75 -8.74 9.52
CA GLY A 99 -1.73 -7.73 9.93
C GLY A 99 -1.16 -6.30 10.02
N ALA A 100 0.14 -6.15 10.31
CA ALA A 100 0.79 -4.84 10.33
C ALA A 100 0.93 -4.22 8.91
N TYR A 101 1.08 -5.05 7.88
CA TYR A 101 1.21 -4.58 6.50
C TYR A 101 -0.11 -4.13 5.90
N TYR A 102 -1.24 -4.69 6.34
CA TYR A 102 -2.59 -4.33 5.89
C TYR A 102 -3.09 -2.99 6.44
N ARG A 103 -2.62 -2.56 7.62
CA ARG A 103 -3.03 -1.30 8.24
C ARG A 103 -2.70 -0.10 7.35
N GLY A 104 -3.70 0.77 7.16
CA GLY A 104 -3.58 1.98 6.34
C GLY A 104 -3.53 1.72 4.83
N SER A 105 -3.70 0.47 4.38
CA SER A 105 -3.88 0.17 2.97
C SER A 105 -5.26 0.62 2.52
N VAL A 106 -5.30 1.36 1.42
CA VAL A 106 -6.53 1.89 0.81
C VAL A 106 -6.96 1.09 -0.41
N GLY A 107 -6.07 0.23 -0.92
CA GLY A 107 -6.35 -0.74 -1.97
C GLY A 107 -5.68 -2.09 -1.77
N ALA A 108 -6.24 -3.13 -2.37
CA ALA A 108 -5.65 -4.46 -2.44
C ALA A 108 -5.88 -5.13 -3.79
N LEU A 109 -4.85 -5.80 -4.30
CA LEU A 109 -4.98 -6.80 -5.35
C LEU A 109 -4.98 -8.20 -4.73
N LEU A 110 -6.08 -8.92 -4.90
CA LEU A 110 -6.25 -10.29 -4.47
C LEU A 110 -5.95 -11.21 -5.66
N VAL A 111 -4.80 -11.88 -5.64
CA VAL A 111 -4.22 -12.55 -6.81
C VAL A 111 -4.33 -14.07 -6.69
N TYR A 112 -4.80 -14.74 -7.74
CA TYR A 112 -4.73 -16.20 -7.90
C TYR A 112 -4.12 -16.58 -9.26
N ASP A 113 -3.76 -17.85 -9.42
CA ASP A 113 -3.23 -18.41 -10.66
C ASP A 113 -4.35 -19.17 -11.39
N ILE A 114 -4.71 -18.74 -12.61
CA ILE A 114 -5.81 -19.36 -13.36
C ILE A 114 -5.56 -20.84 -13.68
N SER A 115 -4.30 -21.28 -13.69
CA SER A 115 -3.91 -22.67 -13.97
C SER A 115 -3.90 -23.56 -12.74
N LYS A 116 -4.13 -23.01 -11.53
CA LYS A 116 -4.06 -23.76 -10.26
C LYS A 116 -5.28 -23.52 -9.39
N ARG A 117 -6.20 -24.49 -9.40
CA ARG A 117 -7.47 -24.44 -8.64
C ARG A 117 -7.29 -24.17 -7.16
N SER A 118 -6.30 -24.79 -6.51
CA SER A 118 -6.03 -24.58 -5.08
C SER A 118 -5.80 -23.10 -4.72
N THR A 119 -5.24 -22.30 -5.62
CA THR A 119 -4.99 -20.87 -5.38
C THR A 119 -6.28 -20.04 -5.45
N PHE A 120 -7.27 -20.50 -6.20
CA PHE A 120 -8.61 -19.92 -6.24
C PHE A 120 -9.39 -20.30 -4.98
N ASP A 121 -9.33 -21.55 -4.54
CA ASP A 121 -10.02 -22.01 -3.33
C ASP A 121 -9.50 -21.29 -2.06
N SER A 122 -8.22 -20.89 -2.06
CA SER A 122 -7.61 -20.08 -1.00
C SER A 122 -8.09 -18.62 -0.94
N LEU A 123 -8.79 -18.10 -1.96
CA LEU A 123 -9.17 -16.68 -2.06
C LEU A 123 -10.04 -16.22 -0.90
N GLU A 124 -11.00 -17.04 -0.47
CA GLU A 124 -11.91 -16.73 0.63
C GLU A 124 -11.13 -16.43 1.92
N ARG A 125 -10.12 -17.26 2.19
CA ARG A 125 -9.23 -17.13 3.35
C ARG A 125 -8.44 -15.82 3.30
N TRP A 126 -7.89 -15.47 2.14
CA TRP A 126 -7.12 -14.22 1.97
C TRP A 126 -8.00 -12.97 2.06
N LEU A 127 -9.20 -13.05 1.50
CA LEU A 127 -10.16 -11.95 1.54
C LEU A 127 -10.64 -11.68 2.98
N GLN A 128 -10.93 -12.73 3.74
CA GLN A 128 -11.27 -12.60 5.16
C GLN A 128 -10.11 -12.00 5.94
N GLU A 129 -8.88 -12.53 5.78
CA GLU A 129 -7.69 -12.04 6.47
C GLU A 129 -7.43 -10.54 6.19
N LEU A 130 -7.64 -10.10 4.95
CA LEU A 130 -7.54 -8.69 4.57
C LEU A 130 -8.61 -7.85 5.28
N ARG A 131 -9.88 -8.26 5.22
CA ARG A 131 -11.02 -7.54 5.82
C ARG A 131 -10.91 -7.44 7.34
N ASP A 132 -10.29 -8.41 8.01
CA ASP A 132 -10.10 -8.40 9.46
C ASP A 132 -9.08 -7.37 9.94
N HIS A 133 -8.19 -6.89 9.07
CA HIS A 133 -7.03 -6.05 9.46
C HIS A 133 -6.90 -4.72 8.71
N ALA A 134 -7.54 -4.59 7.54
CA ALA A 134 -7.53 -3.39 6.71
C ALA A 134 -8.65 -2.41 7.09
N ASP A 135 -8.65 -1.23 6.47
CA ASP A 135 -9.76 -0.29 6.58
C ASP A 135 -11.03 -0.90 5.97
N PRO A 136 -12.23 -0.74 6.58
CA PRO A 136 -13.48 -1.24 6.02
C PRO A 136 -13.79 -0.72 4.61
N ASN A 137 -13.20 0.41 4.22
CA ASN A 137 -13.39 1.05 2.92
C ASN A 137 -12.29 0.70 1.91
N ILE A 138 -11.46 -0.29 2.20
CA ILE A 138 -10.42 -0.72 1.27
C ILE A 138 -11.02 -1.16 -0.06
N VAL A 139 -10.48 -0.65 -1.16
CA VAL A 139 -10.87 -1.07 -2.51
C VAL A 139 -10.17 -2.37 -2.85
N ILE A 140 -10.92 -3.39 -3.24
CA ILE A 140 -10.38 -4.72 -3.51
C ILE A 140 -10.66 -5.09 -4.95
N MET A 141 -9.64 -5.59 -5.64
CA MET A 141 -9.76 -6.15 -6.99
C MET A 141 -9.18 -7.56 -7.05
N LEU A 142 -9.98 -8.49 -7.57
CA LEU A 142 -9.59 -9.85 -7.88
C LEU A 142 -8.78 -9.89 -9.18
N VAL A 143 -7.63 -10.55 -9.15
CA VAL A 143 -6.72 -10.68 -10.29
C VAL A 143 -6.45 -12.15 -10.59
N GLY A 144 -6.94 -12.61 -11.73
CA GLY A 144 -6.62 -13.93 -12.28
C GLY A 144 -5.35 -13.87 -13.12
N ASN A 145 -4.21 -14.19 -12.53
CA ASN A 145 -2.92 -14.08 -13.19
C ASN A 145 -2.56 -15.35 -13.99
N LYS A 146 -1.55 -15.22 -14.87
CA LYS A 146 -1.06 -16.24 -15.80
C LYS A 146 -2.07 -16.58 -16.90
N SER A 147 -2.75 -15.55 -17.41
CA SER A 147 -3.68 -15.69 -18.52
C SER A 147 -3.04 -16.18 -19.82
N ASP A 148 -1.70 -16.24 -19.90
CA ASP A 148 -0.94 -16.92 -20.96
C ASP A 148 -1.12 -18.45 -20.92
N LEU A 149 -1.41 -19.03 -19.76
CA LEU A 149 -1.61 -20.47 -19.56
C LEU A 149 -3.08 -20.90 -19.75
N LYS A 150 -3.83 -20.29 -20.69
CA LYS A 150 -5.27 -20.60 -20.89
C LYS A 150 -5.55 -22.08 -21.14
N HIS A 151 -4.61 -22.79 -21.78
CA HIS A 151 -4.70 -24.22 -22.07
C HIS A 151 -4.60 -25.10 -20.82
N LEU A 152 -4.07 -24.57 -19.70
CA LEU A 152 -4.00 -25.23 -18.39
C LEU A 152 -5.02 -24.67 -17.40
N ARG A 153 -6.02 -23.91 -17.87
CA ARG A 153 -7.00 -23.26 -17.01
C ARG A 153 -7.71 -24.28 -16.12
N ALA A 154 -7.65 -24.05 -14.81
CA ALA A 154 -8.29 -24.87 -13.78
C ALA A 154 -9.48 -24.16 -13.11
N THR A 155 -9.68 -22.87 -13.40
CA THR A 155 -10.81 -22.06 -12.90
C THR A 155 -11.46 -21.33 -14.06
N THR A 156 -12.78 -21.48 -14.23
CA THR A 156 -13.49 -20.85 -15.35
C THR A 156 -13.70 -19.35 -15.10
N GLN A 157 -13.97 -18.59 -16.17
CA GLN A 157 -14.24 -17.16 -16.02
C GLN A 157 -15.55 -16.90 -15.28
N GLU A 158 -16.54 -17.79 -15.45
CA GLU A 158 -17.83 -17.74 -14.77
C GLU A 158 -17.67 -17.93 -13.25
N GLU A 159 -16.79 -18.84 -12.81
CA GLU A 159 -16.48 -19.03 -11.39
C GLU A 159 -15.84 -17.77 -10.78
N THR A 160 -14.88 -17.17 -11.51
CA THR A 160 -14.21 -15.92 -11.09
C THR A 160 -15.20 -14.76 -10.99
N LEU A 161 -16.07 -14.60 -11.98
CA LEU A 161 -17.11 -13.58 -12.00
C LEU A 161 -18.10 -13.78 -10.85
N ALA A 162 -18.58 -15.00 -10.64
CA ALA A 162 -19.49 -15.32 -9.56
C ALA A 162 -18.87 -15.09 -8.16
N PHE A 163 -17.57 -15.33 -8.00
CA PHE A 163 -16.86 -14.98 -6.76
C PHE A 163 -16.78 -13.46 -6.56
N ALA A 164 -16.43 -12.73 -7.63
CA ALA A 164 -16.30 -11.28 -7.60
C ALA A 164 -17.63 -10.59 -7.26
N GLU A 165 -18.73 -11.01 -7.91
CA GLU A 165 -20.08 -10.50 -7.66
C GLU A 165 -20.54 -10.79 -6.22
N ARG A 166 -20.33 -12.01 -5.73
CA ARG A 166 -20.71 -12.41 -4.36
C ARG A 166 -20.06 -11.54 -3.30
N HIS A 167 -18.82 -11.12 -3.53
CA HIS A 167 -18.04 -10.31 -2.59
C HIS A 167 -18.08 -8.81 -2.88
N GLY A 168 -18.77 -8.40 -3.96
CA GLY A 168 -18.86 -7.00 -4.37
C GLY A 168 -17.52 -6.39 -4.78
N ILE A 169 -16.63 -7.17 -5.39
CA ILE A 169 -15.29 -6.74 -5.81
C ILE A 169 -15.14 -6.79 -7.34
N ALA A 170 -14.30 -5.93 -7.91
CA ALA A 170 -13.99 -6.00 -9.34
C ALA A 170 -13.07 -7.19 -9.65
N CYS A 171 -13.10 -7.71 -10.89
CA CYS A 171 -12.15 -8.72 -11.34
C CYS A 171 -11.52 -8.39 -12.70
N ILE A 172 -10.29 -8.87 -12.91
CA ILE A 172 -9.56 -8.78 -14.17
C ILE A 172 -8.60 -9.97 -14.32
N GLU A 173 -8.42 -10.47 -15.54
CA GLU A 173 -7.38 -11.46 -15.84
C GLU A 173 -6.13 -10.79 -16.39
N THR A 174 -4.96 -11.23 -15.95
CA THR A 174 -3.66 -10.64 -16.29
C THR A 174 -2.64 -11.71 -16.70
N SER A 175 -1.63 -11.31 -17.46
CA SER A 175 -0.39 -12.07 -17.61
C SER A 175 0.79 -11.16 -17.32
N ALA A 176 1.51 -11.44 -16.24
CA ALA A 176 2.80 -10.77 -15.99
C ALA A 176 3.86 -11.15 -17.04
N LEU A 177 3.75 -12.35 -17.63
CA LEU A 177 4.66 -12.83 -18.67
C LEU A 177 4.49 -12.00 -19.95
N GLU A 178 3.25 -11.90 -20.45
CA GLU A 178 2.90 -11.20 -21.70
C GLU A 178 2.64 -9.69 -21.50
N SER A 179 2.67 -9.20 -20.26
CA SER A 179 2.24 -7.85 -19.87
C SER A 179 0.74 -7.56 -20.10
N THR A 180 -0.06 -8.59 -20.42
CA THR A 180 -1.50 -8.47 -20.66
C THR A 180 -2.21 -7.96 -19.41
N ASN A 181 -2.92 -6.83 -19.54
CA ASN A 181 -3.76 -6.18 -18.53
C ASN A 181 -3.07 -5.79 -17.21
N VAL A 182 -1.75 -5.87 -17.10
CA VAL A 182 -1.04 -5.54 -15.85
C VAL A 182 -1.24 -4.07 -15.49
N GLU A 183 -0.92 -3.15 -16.40
CA GLU A 183 -1.14 -1.72 -16.17
C GLU A 183 -2.62 -1.38 -15.95
N ALA A 184 -3.51 -2.01 -16.74
CA ALA A 184 -4.95 -1.81 -16.61
C ALA A 184 -5.47 -2.19 -15.21
N ALA A 185 -4.99 -3.29 -14.62
CA ALA A 185 -5.40 -3.72 -13.27
C ALA A 185 -5.01 -2.68 -12.21
N PHE A 186 -3.76 -2.22 -12.21
CA PHE A 186 -3.30 -1.20 -11.26
C PHE A 186 -3.98 0.15 -11.47
N MET A 187 -4.11 0.60 -12.72
CA MET A 187 -4.75 1.89 -13.02
C MET A 187 -6.24 1.89 -12.67
N ARG A 188 -6.96 0.78 -12.90
CA ARG A 188 -8.35 0.65 -12.50
C ARG A 188 -8.51 0.68 -10.98
N LEU A 189 -7.67 -0.06 -10.25
CA LEU A 189 -7.67 -0.01 -8.78
C LEU A 189 -7.40 1.42 -8.27
N LEU A 190 -6.37 2.09 -8.80
CA LEU A 190 -6.02 3.46 -8.41
C LEU A 190 -7.14 4.46 -8.73
N GLY A 191 -7.80 4.31 -9.87
CA GLY A 191 -8.94 5.14 -10.27
C GLY A 191 -10.16 4.93 -9.36
N GLU A 192 -10.46 3.70 -8.96
CA GLU A 192 -11.54 3.39 -8.02
C GLU A 192 -11.26 3.99 -6.64
N ILE A 193 -10.03 3.86 -6.12
CA ILE A 193 -9.61 4.51 -4.85
C ILE A 193 -9.76 6.03 -4.94
N TYR A 194 -9.27 6.63 -6.03
CA TYR A 194 -9.38 8.07 -6.26
C TYR A 194 -10.83 8.55 -6.29
N SER A 195 -11.72 7.82 -6.97
CA SER A 195 -13.14 8.14 -7.03
C SER A 195 -13.79 8.14 -5.64
N LEU A 196 -13.51 7.12 -4.83
CA LEU A 196 -14.05 7.04 -3.47
C LEU A 196 -13.50 8.13 -2.54
N MET A 197 -12.22 8.48 -2.66
CA MET A 197 -11.62 9.53 -1.83
C MET A 197 -12.10 10.93 -2.24
N SER A 198 -12.17 11.21 -3.54
CA SER A 198 -12.62 12.52 -4.04
C SER A 198 -14.09 12.81 -3.68
N GLN A 199 -14.95 11.79 -3.65
CA GLN A 199 -16.33 11.94 -3.20
C GLN A 199 -16.44 12.29 -1.71
N ARG A 200 -15.57 11.74 -0.85
CA ARG A 200 -15.53 12.05 0.59
C ARG A 200 -15.13 13.49 0.86
N THR A 201 -14.14 13.99 0.13
CA THR A 201 -13.68 15.38 0.28
C THR A 201 -14.76 16.40 -0.12
N ILE A 202 -15.72 16.02 -0.98
CA ILE A 202 -16.81 16.90 -1.40
C ILE A 202 -17.95 16.92 -0.37
N CYS A 203 -18.32 15.80 0.25
CA CYS A 203 -19.42 15.77 1.23
C CYS A 203 -19.08 16.44 2.57
N ASP A 204 -17.80 16.47 2.96
CA ASP A 204 -17.34 17.11 4.21
C ASP A 204 -17.27 18.65 4.12
N THR A 205 -17.56 19.25 2.96
CA THR A 205 -17.47 20.72 2.77
C THR A 205 -18.72 21.52 3.16
N ASN A 206 -19.76 20.88 3.73
CA ASN A 206 -20.96 21.57 4.22
C ASN A 206 -20.93 21.90 5.73
N ASP A 207 -19.81 21.71 6.42
CA ASP A 207 -19.65 22.09 7.82
C ASP A 207 -18.40 22.98 8.02
N PRO A 208 -18.52 24.28 8.32
CA PRO A 208 -17.37 25.16 8.43
C PRO A 208 -16.73 25.04 9.82
N THR A 209 -16.31 23.85 10.25
CA THR A 209 -15.39 23.69 11.41
C THR A 209 -14.74 22.31 11.49
N VAL A 210 -13.78 22.02 10.61
CA VAL A 210 -12.76 20.99 10.93
C VAL A 210 -11.37 21.54 10.64
N THR A 211 -10.81 22.21 11.63
CA THR A 211 -9.38 22.48 11.73
C THR A 211 -8.70 21.16 12.07
N LEU A 212 -7.95 20.57 11.14
CA LEU A 212 -7.05 19.44 11.44
C LEU A 212 -5.86 20.00 12.24
N GLU A 213 -6.05 20.15 13.56
CA GLU A 213 -4.96 20.44 14.48
C GLU A 213 -4.14 19.19 14.75
N ASN A 214 -2.84 19.32 14.44
CA ASN A 214 -1.76 18.45 14.88
C ASN A 214 -1.81 18.19 16.39
N ARG A 215 -2.25 17.00 16.80
CA ARG A 215 -2.11 16.57 18.19
C ARG A 215 -0.68 16.08 18.45
N LYS A 216 0.22 17.01 18.81
CA LYS A 216 1.39 16.68 19.64
C LYS A 216 0.87 16.16 20.98
N GLN A 217 1.31 14.97 21.37
CA GLN A 217 1.09 14.46 22.72
C GLN A 217 1.89 15.29 23.74
N PRO A 218 1.31 15.62 24.90
CA PRO A 218 2.07 15.74 26.13
C PRO A 218 1.62 14.65 27.11
N GLY A 219 2.57 13.91 27.65
CA GLY A 219 2.30 12.98 28.74
C GLY A 219 3.58 12.66 29.47
N HIS A 220 3.73 13.20 30.68
CA HIS A 220 4.00 12.42 31.89
C HIS A 220 3.98 13.36 33.11
N GLU A 221 2.90 13.29 33.90
CA GLU A 221 2.91 13.56 35.34
C GLU A 221 2.32 12.33 36.06
N GLU A 222 2.98 11.95 37.15
CA GLU A 222 2.82 10.71 37.92
C GLU A 222 1.59 10.70 38.86
N PRO A 223 1.15 9.51 39.33
CA PRO A 223 -0.08 9.37 40.09
C PRO A 223 0.11 9.57 41.61
N HIS A 224 -0.79 10.34 42.21
CA HIS A 224 -0.99 10.40 43.66
C HIS A 224 -1.56 9.09 44.21
N ARG A 225 -0.86 8.52 45.22
CA ARG A 225 -1.34 7.40 46.04
C ARG A 225 -2.28 7.91 47.13
N GLY A 226 -3.51 7.39 47.16
CA GLY A 226 -4.39 7.42 48.32
C GLY A 226 -4.25 6.12 49.12
N GLY A 227 -3.82 6.23 50.38
CA GLY A 227 -3.83 5.13 51.35
C GLY A 227 -4.04 5.73 52.74
N GLY A 228 -5.17 5.40 53.37
CA GLY A 228 -5.48 5.81 54.73
C GLY A 228 -4.74 4.98 55.78
N CYS A 229 -4.63 5.53 57.00
CA CYS A 229 -4.70 4.78 58.26
C CYS A 229 -4.73 5.72 59.47
N CYS A 230 -5.41 5.23 60.52
CA CYS A 230 -5.52 5.68 61.92
C CYS A 230 -6.41 6.90 62.20
#